data_AF-A0A2G6PZV5-F1
#
_entry.id   AF-A0A2G6PZV5-F1
#
_cell.length_a   1.000
_cell.length_b   1.000
_cell.length_c   1.000
_cell.angle_alpha   90.00
_cell.angle_beta   90.00
_cell.angle_gamma   90.00
#
_symmetry.space_group_name_H-M   'P 1'
#
loop_
_entity.id
_entity.type
_entity.pdbx_description
1 polymer ?
#
loop_
_entity_poly.entity_id
_entity_poly.type
_entity_poly.pdbx_seq_one_letter_code
_entity_poly.pdbx_strand_id
1 'polypeptide(L)'
;MRYSPLIVLAVFSFALSLTGYSQELTRIDIPFDKELSHGYFTYKKNLHIEGGIEGDVFCLGGRTTVTGRIEGNITMVSGTLEVAPEAKITGKIITIGSPFIGPKSISEWYDISMKDTYYPEHLTTLESLKRCIFRVMFAFLFGSLLIYLKPKNIRTAGLEIRTDWIPTFFVGSFLAIAFILSLFGALFFFSEPIGPILFVALSCVMMLTALFGLVAVYEAIAYNLKKHIMKKWGFVHAFLAAVLLCEFLFMLPILGPVIQFIAFIFAVGTTLTTRFGTNKGWFTQAKKVWSA
;
A
#
# COMPACT_ATOMS: atom_id res chain seq x y z
N MET A 1 -27.77 6.58 6.13
CA MET A 1 -26.98 7.14 5.00
C MET A 1 -25.92 6.09 4.71
N ARG A 2 -25.97 5.41 3.55
CA ARG A 2 -25.02 4.33 3.23
C ARG A 2 -23.60 4.91 3.19
N TYR A 3 -22.68 4.38 3.98
CA TYR A 3 -21.27 4.67 3.74
C TYR A 3 -20.89 4.33 2.31
N SER A 4 -20.25 5.31 1.69
CA SER A 4 -19.76 5.18 0.34
C SER A 4 -18.64 4.12 0.33
N PRO A 5 -18.82 2.98 -0.38
CA PRO A 5 -17.77 1.99 -0.55
C PRO A 5 -16.47 2.61 -1.13
N LEU A 6 -16.54 3.84 -1.64
CA LEU A 6 -15.43 4.66 -2.12
C LEU A 6 -14.30 4.87 -1.11
N ILE A 7 -14.55 4.98 0.21
CA ILE A 7 -13.44 5.23 1.17
C ILE A 7 -12.60 3.97 1.39
N VAL A 8 -13.24 2.82 1.57
CA VAL A 8 -12.56 1.52 1.69
C VAL A 8 -11.87 1.15 0.38
N LEU A 9 -12.52 1.44 -0.76
CA LEU A 9 -11.94 1.26 -2.09
C LEU A 9 -10.79 2.23 -2.39
N ALA A 10 -10.80 3.46 -1.87
CA ALA A 10 -9.71 4.42 -2.06
C ALA A 10 -8.44 4.00 -1.31
N VAL A 11 -8.58 3.48 -0.09
CA VAL A 11 -7.44 2.95 0.70
C VAL A 11 -6.88 1.68 0.03
N PHE A 12 -7.76 0.81 -0.48
CA PHE A 12 -7.35 -0.39 -1.21
C PHE A 12 -6.70 -0.05 -2.56
N SER A 13 -7.23 0.94 -3.29
CA SER A 13 -6.68 1.43 -4.56
C SER A 13 -5.33 2.12 -4.37
N PHE A 14 -5.13 2.87 -3.27
CA PHE A 14 -3.84 3.46 -2.93
C PHE A 14 -2.78 2.37 -2.73
N ALA A 15 -3.12 1.31 -1.97
CA ALA A 15 -2.25 0.16 -1.75
C ALA A 15 -1.92 -0.61 -3.05
N LEU A 16 -2.88 -0.73 -3.96
CA LEU A 16 -2.68 -1.37 -5.28
C LEU A 16 -1.93 -0.48 -6.28
N SER A 17 -2.06 0.85 -6.20
CA SER A 17 -1.31 1.79 -7.06
C SER A 17 0.21 1.70 -6.83
N LEU A 18 0.63 1.30 -5.63
CA LEU A 18 2.03 1.09 -5.28
C LEU A 18 2.68 -0.08 -6.04
N THR A 19 1.88 -0.93 -6.72
CA THR A 19 2.39 -2.10 -7.43
C THR A 19 2.83 -1.86 -8.88
N GLY A 20 2.71 -0.62 -9.40
CA GLY A 20 3.47 -0.12 -10.58
C GLY A 20 3.62 -1.09 -11.76
N TYR A 21 2.57 -1.85 -12.10
CA TYR A 21 2.64 -2.91 -13.09
C TYR A 21 1.94 -2.47 -14.38
N SER A 22 2.71 -2.15 -15.43
CA SER A 22 2.22 -1.99 -16.80
C SER A 22 2.17 -3.37 -17.46
N GLN A 23 1.00 -3.99 -17.43
CA GLN A 23 0.72 -5.15 -18.29
C GLN A 23 0.06 -4.66 -19.58
N GLU A 24 0.27 -5.38 -20.68
CA GLU A 24 -0.61 -5.29 -21.84
C GLU A 24 -2.04 -5.50 -21.36
N LEU A 25 -2.83 -4.43 -21.35
CA LEU A 25 -4.19 -4.45 -20.80
C LEU A 25 -5.03 -5.34 -21.72
N THR A 26 -5.38 -6.54 -21.26
CA THR A 26 -6.30 -7.44 -21.96
C THR A 26 -7.60 -6.67 -22.26
N ARG A 27 -8.04 -6.69 -23.51
CA ARG A 27 -9.31 -6.08 -23.94
C ARG A 27 -10.46 -7.04 -23.66
N ILE A 28 -11.53 -6.52 -23.07
CA ILE A 28 -12.80 -7.21 -22.87
C ILE A 28 -13.86 -6.42 -23.64
N ASP A 29 -14.56 -7.10 -24.53
CA ASP A 29 -15.65 -6.53 -25.31
C ASP A 29 -16.99 -7.13 -24.85
N ILE A 30 -17.96 -6.26 -24.59
CA ILE A 30 -19.38 -6.59 -24.40
C ILE A 30 -20.07 -6.16 -25.71
N PRO A 31 -20.28 -7.09 -26.66
CA PRO A 31 -20.79 -6.76 -27.98
C PRO A 31 -22.26 -6.31 -27.92
N PHE A 32 -22.72 -5.63 -28.97
CA PHE A 32 -24.05 -5.04 -29.07
C PHE A 32 -25.22 -6.03 -28.85
N ASP A 33 -25.04 -7.30 -29.19
CA ASP A 33 -26.05 -8.36 -29.04
C ASP A 33 -26.15 -8.93 -27.61
N LYS A 34 -25.30 -8.45 -26.69
CA LYS A 34 -25.21 -8.97 -25.33
C LYS A 34 -25.82 -8.01 -24.31
N GLU A 35 -26.79 -8.53 -23.57
CA GLU A 35 -27.41 -7.86 -22.42
C GLU A 35 -26.96 -8.57 -21.13
N LEU A 36 -26.36 -7.82 -20.19
CA LEU A 36 -25.98 -8.32 -18.88
C LEU A 36 -27.03 -7.86 -17.85
N SER A 37 -27.74 -8.78 -17.22
CA SER A 37 -28.74 -8.48 -16.19
C SER A 37 -28.15 -8.11 -14.81
N HIS A 38 -26.83 -7.89 -14.76
CA HIS A 38 -26.11 -7.60 -13.53
C HIS A 38 -24.98 -6.59 -13.79
N GLY A 39 -24.53 -5.93 -12.71
CA GLY A 39 -23.38 -5.03 -12.76
C GLY A 39 -22.09 -5.71 -13.22
N TYR A 40 -21.13 -4.91 -13.68
CA TYR A 40 -19.87 -5.39 -14.25
C TYR A 40 -18.67 -4.81 -13.51
N PHE A 41 -17.69 -5.65 -13.18
CA PHE A 41 -16.45 -5.25 -12.50
C PHE A 41 -15.24 -5.57 -13.36
N THR A 42 -14.34 -4.61 -13.54
CA THR A 42 -13.05 -4.80 -14.21
C THR A 42 -11.89 -4.17 -13.43
N TYR A 43 -10.73 -4.80 -13.49
CA TYR A 43 -9.49 -4.36 -12.87
C TYR A 43 -8.34 -4.43 -13.87
N LYS A 44 -7.70 -3.28 -14.15
CA LYS A 44 -6.56 -3.11 -15.07
C LYS A 44 -6.76 -3.82 -16.41
N LYS A 45 -7.92 -3.64 -17.04
CA LYS A 45 -8.22 -4.15 -18.38
C LYS A 45 -8.95 -3.08 -19.19
N ASN A 46 -8.82 -3.14 -20.51
CA ASN A 46 -9.61 -2.28 -21.38
C ASN A 46 -10.99 -2.89 -21.53
N LEU A 47 -12.04 -2.11 -21.33
CA LEU A 47 -13.42 -2.55 -21.40
C LEU A 47 -14.15 -1.79 -22.51
N HIS A 48 -14.67 -2.49 -23.50
CA HIS A 48 -15.53 -1.90 -24.53
C HIS A 48 -16.96 -2.39 -24.32
N ILE A 49 -17.91 -1.47 -24.21
CA ILE A 49 -19.31 -1.77 -23.93
C ILE A 49 -20.17 -1.25 -25.07
N GLU A 50 -20.53 -2.13 -25.99
CA GLU A 50 -21.47 -1.87 -27.08
C GLU A 50 -22.89 -2.36 -26.75
N GLY A 51 -22.99 -3.43 -25.96
CA GLY A 51 -24.26 -4.01 -25.50
C GLY A 51 -24.90 -3.28 -24.32
N GLY A 52 -25.88 -3.92 -23.70
CA GLY A 52 -26.60 -3.38 -22.54
C GLY A 52 -26.18 -4.01 -21.21
N ILE A 53 -26.18 -3.21 -20.14
CA ILE A 53 -25.88 -3.66 -18.77
C ILE A 53 -26.95 -3.11 -17.82
N GLU A 54 -27.72 -4.00 -17.22
CA GLU A 54 -28.67 -3.71 -16.14
C GLU A 54 -27.95 -3.78 -14.79
N GLY A 55 -27.20 -2.73 -14.46
CA GLY A 55 -26.51 -2.62 -13.18
C GLY A 55 -25.32 -1.66 -13.19
N ASP A 56 -24.65 -1.57 -12.05
CA ASP A 56 -23.50 -0.69 -11.87
C ASP A 56 -22.25 -1.23 -12.58
N VAL A 57 -21.50 -0.35 -13.24
CA VAL A 57 -20.21 -0.65 -13.84
C VAL A 57 -19.11 -0.07 -12.99
N PHE A 58 -18.25 -0.93 -12.46
CA PHE A 58 -17.11 -0.55 -11.64
C PHE A 58 -15.79 -0.90 -12.35
N CYS A 59 -15.00 0.12 -12.66
CA CYS A 59 -13.72 -0.03 -13.35
C CYS A 59 -12.60 0.52 -12.48
N LEU A 60 -11.56 -0.28 -12.25
CA LEU A 60 -10.35 0.14 -11.57
C LEU A 60 -9.16 -0.01 -12.52
N GLY A 61 -8.77 1.10 -13.14
CA GLY A 61 -7.71 1.14 -14.15
C GLY A 61 -8.13 0.69 -15.54
N GLY A 62 -7.27 0.96 -16.52
CA GLY A 62 -7.52 0.67 -17.94
C GLY A 62 -8.37 1.73 -18.63
N ARG A 63 -8.69 1.49 -19.90
CA ARG A 63 -9.59 2.32 -20.71
C ARG A 63 -10.95 1.65 -20.83
N THR A 64 -12.00 2.33 -20.38
CA THR A 64 -13.37 1.90 -20.60
C THR A 64 -14.02 2.81 -21.64
N THR A 65 -14.51 2.22 -22.73
CA THR A 65 -15.26 2.92 -23.78
C THR A 65 -16.68 2.38 -23.80
N VAL A 66 -17.66 3.28 -23.69
CA VAL A 66 -19.08 2.94 -23.65
C VAL A 66 -19.78 3.54 -24.87
N THR A 67 -20.34 2.69 -25.72
CA THR A 67 -21.20 3.05 -26.86
C THR A 67 -22.64 2.54 -26.66
N GLY A 68 -22.83 1.54 -25.78
CA GLY A 68 -24.10 0.90 -25.48
C GLY A 68 -24.93 1.55 -24.37
N ARG A 69 -25.74 0.72 -23.68
CA ARG A 69 -26.68 1.15 -22.63
C ARG A 69 -26.24 0.64 -21.26
N ILE A 70 -26.24 1.51 -20.25
CA ILE A 70 -25.97 1.14 -18.85
C ILE A 70 -27.10 1.67 -17.98
N GLU A 71 -27.88 0.76 -17.40
CA GLU A 71 -28.97 1.06 -16.49
C GLU A 71 -28.49 1.05 -15.03
N GLY A 72 -27.46 1.85 -14.75
CA GLY A 72 -26.80 1.92 -13.45
C GLY A 72 -25.73 3.00 -13.40
N ASN A 73 -24.98 3.03 -12.29
CA ASN A 73 -23.89 3.98 -12.10
C ASN A 73 -22.60 3.47 -12.72
N ILE A 74 -21.77 4.39 -13.22
CA ILE A 74 -20.40 4.08 -13.61
C ILE A 74 -19.46 4.66 -12.58
N THR A 75 -18.64 3.82 -11.95
CA THR A 75 -17.54 4.26 -11.09
C THR A 75 -16.22 3.87 -11.72
N MET A 76 -15.40 4.86 -12.04
CA MET A 76 -14.07 4.67 -12.60
C MET A 76 -13.01 5.21 -11.62
N VAL A 77 -12.03 4.37 -11.28
CA VAL A 77 -10.91 4.72 -10.41
C VAL A 77 -9.59 4.49 -11.16
N SER A 78 -8.77 5.53 -11.27
CA SER A 78 -7.43 5.48 -11.87
C SER A 78 -7.35 4.91 -13.30
N GLY A 79 -8.25 5.32 -14.20
CA GLY A 79 -8.31 4.88 -15.61
C GLY A 79 -8.79 5.98 -16.58
N THR A 80 -9.18 5.62 -17.80
CA THR A 80 -9.83 6.55 -18.74
C THR A 80 -11.24 6.07 -19.04
N LEU A 81 -12.24 6.94 -18.86
CA LEU A 81 -13.62 6.65 -19.23
C LEU A 81 -14.00 7.50 -20.44
N GLU A 82 -14.34 6.82 -21.54
CA GLU A 82 -14.84 7.43 -22.76
C GLU A 82 -16.28 6.99 -23.00
N VAL A 83 -17.19 7.94 -23.11
CA VAL A 83 -18.62 7.69 -23.35
C VAL A 83 -18.98 8.32 -24.68
N ALA A 84 -19.44 7.50 -25.63
CA ALA A 84 -19.84 7.97 -26.93
C ALA A 84 -21.15 8.78 -26.87
N PRO A 85 -21.39 9.70 -27.83
CA PRO A 85 -22.61 10.52 -27.87
C PRO A 85 -23.92 9.72 -27.87
N GLU A 86 -23.91 8.54 -28.48
CA GLU A 86 -25.04 7.61 -28.60
C GLU A 86 -25.29 6.74 -27.37
N ALA A 87 -24.33 6.67 -26.45
CA ALA A 87 -24.44 5.85 -25.25
C ALA A 87 -25.53 6.35 -24.30
N LYS A 88 -26.28 5.42 -23.69
CA LYS A 88 -27.36 5.75 -22.74
C LYS A 88 -27.00 5.28 -21.35
N ILE A 89 -26.75 6.22 -20.44
CA ILE A 89 -26.44 5.93 -19.04
C ILE A 89 -27.53 6.56 -18.18
N THR A 90 -28.27 5.74 -17.43
CA THR A 90 -29.38 6.24 -16.59
C THR A 90 -28.93 6.62 -15.19
N GLY A 91 -27.81 6.08 -14.70
CA GLY A 91 -27.23 6.39 -13.40
C GLY A 91 -26.15 7.46 -13.44
N LYS A 92 -25.43 7.60 -12.32
CA LYS A 92 -24.39 8.62 -12.12
C LYS A 92 -23.04 8.14 -12.63
N ILE A 93 -22.25 9.08 -13.14
CA ILE A 93 -20.84 8.81 -13.47
C ILE A 93 -19.96 9.42 -12.38
N ILE A 94 -19.16 8.58 -11.73
CA ILE A 94 -18.19 8.96 -10.71
C ILE A 94 -16.80 8.60 -11.22
N THR A 95 -15.96 9.60 -11.44
CA THR A 95 -14.55 9.41 -11.79
C THR A 95 -13.66 9.82 -10.63
N ILE A 96 -12.68 8.99 -10.28
CA ILE A 96 -11.68 9.29 -9.25
C ILE A 96 -10.31 9.22 -9.92
N GLY A 97 -9.65 10.38 -10.03
CA GLY A 97 -8.33 10.50 -10.66
C GLY A 97 -8.27 9.91 -12.08
N SER A 98 -9.36 10.07 -12.85
CA SER A 98 -9.55 9.44 -14.15
C SER A 98 -10.09 10.46 -15.14
N PRO A 99 -9.43 10.72 -16.30
CA PRO A 99 -10.01 11.56 -17.33
C PRO A 99 -11.36 10.97 -17.82
N PHE A 100 -12.36 11.86 -17.86
CA PHE A 100 -13.66 11.60 -18.47
C PHE A 100 -13.73 12.31 -19.82
N ILE A 101 -14.07 11.55 -20.87
CA ILE A 101 -14.31 12.06 -22.22
C ILE A 101 -15.73 11.65 -22.59
N GLY A 102 -16.64 12.62 -22.69
CA GLY A 102 -18.03 12.32 -22.99
C GLY A 102 -18.82 13.51 -23.50
N PRO A 103 -20.03 13.29 -24.02
CA PRO A 103 -20.89 14.36 -24.49
C PRO A 103 -21.30 15.29 -23.32
N LYS A 104 -21.38 16.59 -23.60
CA LYS A 104 -21.79 17.63 -22.63
C LYS A 104 -23.23 17.44 -22.11
N SER A 105 -24.01 16.56 -22.73
CA SER A 105 -25.40 16.26 -22.38
C SER A 105 -25.54 15.39 -21.13
N ILE A 106 -24.46 14.78 -20.63
CA ILE A 106 -24.49 14.00 -19.39
C ILE A 106 -24.52 15.00 -18.21
N SER A 107 -25.72 15.16 -17.65
CA SER A 107 -26.02 16.21 -16.66
C SER A 107 -25.49 15.93 -15.25
N GLU A 108 -25.15 14.68 -14.93
CA GLU A 108 -24.69 14.26 -13.59
C GLU A 108 -23.40 13.44 -13.67
N TRP A 109 -22.28 14.15 -13.84
CA TRP A 109 -20.94 13.59 -13.68
C TRP A 109 -20.22 14.27 -12.51
N TYR A 110 -19.62 13.45 -11.65
CA TYR A 110 -18.80 13.88 -10.53
C TYR A 110 -17.35 13.51 -10.78
N ASP A 111 -16.52 14.52 -11.03
CA ASP A 111 -15.08 14.35 -10.98
C ASP A 111 -14.57 14.56 -9.57
N ILE A 112 -14.14 13.48 -8.95
CA ILE A 112 -13.23 13.55 -7.81
C ILE A 112 -11.83 13.60 -8.41
N SER A 113 -11.60 14.67 -9.18
CA SER A 113 -10.32 14.97 -9.78
C SER A 113 -9.37 15.39 -8.68
N MET A 114 -8.36 14.56 -8.42
CA MET A 114 -7.09 15.10 -7.93
C MET A 114 -6.51 15.87 -9.10
N LYS A 115 -6.83 17.17 -9.18
CA LYS A 115 -6.74 18.04 -10.36
C LYS A 115 -5.33 18.20 -10.97
N ASP A 116 -4.33 17.44 -10.51
CA ASP A 116 -2.91 17.57 -10.87
C ASP A 116 -2.26 16.30 -11.44
N THR A 117 -2.98 15.21 -11.74
CA THR A 117 -2.34 13.94 -12.17
C THR A 117 -2.70 13.44 -13.56
N TYR A 118 -2.69 14.32 -14.58
CA TYR A 118 -2.48 13.90 -15.97
C TYR A 118 -0.97 13.82 -16.21
N TYR A 119 -0.34 12.71 -15.83
CA TYR A 119 1.08 12.48 -16.09
C TYR A 119 1.28 11.96 -17.52
N PRO A 120 1.94 12.71 -18.42
CA PRO A 120 2.40 12.15 -19.68
C PRO A 120 3.37 10.98 -19.41
N GLU A 121 3.22 9.90 -20.16
CA GLU A 121 3.95 8.62 -19.98
C GLU A 121 5.49 8.78 -19.95
N HIS A 122 6.03 9.92 -20.42
CA HIS A 122 7.46 10.24 -20.42
C HIS A 122 7.99 10.89 -19.13
N LEU A 123 7.14 11.28 -18.17
CA LEU A 123 7.57 11.79 -16.84
C LEU A 123 7.67 10.68 -15.76
N THR A 124 7.35 9.44 -16.12
CA THR A 124 7.33 8.27 -15.21
C THR A 124 8.70 8.00 -14.57
N THR A 125 9.81 8.26 -15.27
CA THR A 125 11.16 8.04 -14.75
C THR A 125 11.55 9.07 -13.68
N LEU A 126 11.19 10.34 -13.87
CA LEU A 126 11.52 11.41 -12.93
C LEU A 126 10.70 11.28 -11.65
N GLU A 127 9.41 10.96 -11.74
CA GLU A 127 8.56 10.76 -10.56
C GLU A 127 8.95 9.51 -9.77
N SER A 128 9.35 8.44 -10.46
CA SER A 128 9.91 7.25 -9.80
C SER A 128 11.21 7.57 -9.06
N LEU A 129 12.08 8.40 -9.67
CA LEU A 129 13.31 8.87 -9.05
C LEU A 129 13.02 9.77 -7.83
N LYS A 130 12.11 10.75 -7.95
CA LYS A 130 11.69 11.62 -6.83
C LYS A 130 11.14 10.81 -5.66
N ARG A 131 10.27 9.82 -5.94
CA ARG A 131 9.72 8.93 -4.91
C ARG A 131 10.82 8.11 -4.23
N CYS A 132 11.79 7.61 -4.99
CA CYS A 132 12.94 6.88 -4.46
C CYS A 132 13.80 7.77 -3.55
N ILE A 133 14.19 8.95 -4.05
CA ILE A 133 14.98 9.93 -3.28
C ILE A 133 14.24 10.30 -2.01
N PHE A 134 12.94 10.60 -2.09
CA PHE A 134 12.14 10.94 -0.92
C PHE A 134 12.09 9.80 0.11
N ARG A 135 11.88 8.55 -0.33
CA ARG A 135 11.89 7.37 0.57
C ARG A 135 13.24 7.19 1.26
N VAL A 136 14.34 7.24 0.50
CA VAL A 136 15.70 7.11 1.04
C VAL A 136 16.00 8.23 2.03
N MET A 137 15.70 9.48 1.67
CA MET A 137 15.91 10.64 2.54
C MET A 137 15.07 10.55 3.81
N PHE A 138 13.79 10.21 3.68
CA PHE A 138 12.89 10.05 4.83
C PHE A 138 13.39 8.93 5.76
N ALA A 139 13.67 7.74 5.23
CA ALA A 139 14.18 6.61 6.00
C ALA A 139 15.51 6.93 6.71
N PHE A 140 16.43 7.61 6.01
CA PHE A 140 17.72 8.01 6.58
C PHE A 140 17.57 9.08 7.67
N LEU A 141 16.83 10.16 7.42
CA LEU A 141 16.62 11.25 8.37
C LEU A 141 15.83 10.79 9.59
N PHE A 142 14.72 10.10 9.37
CA PHE A 142 13.89 9.56 10.45
C PHE A 142 14.64 8.50 11.27
N GLY A 143 15.34 7.58 10.60
CA GLY A 143 16.15 6.56 11.25
C GLY A 143 17.28 7.15 12.08
N SER A 144 17.99 8.13 11.53
CA SER A 144 19.07 8.85 12.22
C SER A 144 18.53 9.66 13.40
N LEU A 145 17.36 10.30 13.27
CA LEU A 145 16.67 10.97 14.37
C LEU A 145 16.32 10.00 15.50
N LEU A 146 15.73 8.84 15.19
CA LEU A 146 15.41 7.83 16.22
C LEU A 146 16.66 7.25 16.90
N ILE A 147 17.72 7.01 16.13
CA ILE A 147 19.02 6.57 16.69
C ILE A 147 19.61 7.65 17.58
N TYR A 148 19.48 8.93 17.23
CA TYR A 148 19.93 10.04 18.07
C TYR A 148 19.11 10.15 19.36
N LEU A 149 17.78 10.06 19.28
CA LEU A 149 16.88 10.20 20.44
C LEU A 149 16.96 9.01 21.41
N LYS A 150 17.04 7.78 20.88
CA LYS A 150 17.00 6.53 21.68
C LYS A 150 17.99 5.48 21.15
N PRO A 151 19.31 5.75 21.18
CA PRO A 151 20.32 4.86 20.57
C PRO A 151 20.35 3.47 21.19
N LYS A 152 20.15 3.38 22.51
CA LYS A 152 20.13 2.10 23.25
C LYS A 152 18.95 1.23 22.82
N ASN A 153 17.78 1.83 22.61
CA ASN A 153 16.57 1.12 22.21
C ASN A 153 16.71 0.54 20.82
N ILE A 154 17.17 1.35 19.86
CA ILE A 154 17.36 0.89 18.47
C ILE A 154 18.42 -0.22 18.38
N ARG A 155 19.54 -0.10 19.10
CA ARG A 155 20.57 -1.15 19.15
C ARG A 155 20.08 -2.44 19.80
N THR A 156 19.25 -2.35 20.83
CA THR A 156 18.64 -3.52 21.50
C THR A 156 17.67 -4.22 20.56
N ALA A 157 16.82 -3.45 19.88
CA ALA A 157 15.91 -3.95 18.86
C ALA A 157 16.66 -4.63 17.70
N GLY A 158 17.69 -4.00 17.14
CA GLY A 158 18.49 -4.58 16.07
C GLY A 158 19.31 -5.81 16.51
N LEU A 159 19.69 -5.90 17.80
CA LEU A 159 20.31 -7.09 18.36
C LEU A 159 19.35 -8.28 18.39
N GLU A 160 18.09 -8.07 18.79
CA GLU A 160 17.06 -9.12 18.83
C GLU A 160 16.87 -9.77 17.46
N ILE A 161 16.84 -8.97 16.38
CA ILE A 161 16.77 -9.47 15.00
C ILE A 161 17.96 -10.38 14.67
N ARG A 162 19.15 -10.10 15.21
CA ARG A 162 20.36 -10.89 14.95
C ARG A 162 20.44 -12.15 15.79
N THR A 163 19.92 -12.14 17.03
CA THR A 163 20.08 -13.25 17.98
C THR A 163 18.88 -14.19 18.02
N ASP A 164 17.66 -13.64 17.98
CA ASP A 164 16.41 -14.36 18.18
C ASP A 164 15.43 -14.04 17.04
N TRP A 165 15.87 -14.25 15.80
CA TRP A 165 15.10 -13.92 14.59
C TRP A 165 13.83 -14.77 14.43
N ILE A 166 13.85 -16.05 14.85
CA ILE A 166 12.69 -16.96 14.69
C ILE A 166 11.49 -16.49 15.53
N PRO A 167 11.61 -16.29 16.86
CA PRO A 167 10.49 -15.79 17.65
C PRO A 167 10.01 -14.43 17.18
N THR A 168 10.94 -13.55 16.80
CA THR A 168 10.63 -12.22 16.24
C THR A 168 9.75 -12.32 15.00
N PHE A 169 10.08 -13.22 14.07
CA PHE A 169 9.31 -13.45 12.85
C PHE A 169 7.89 -13.95 13.14
N PHE A 170 7.72 -14.93 14.04
CA PHE A 170 6.41 -15.47 14.38
C PHE A 170 5.54 -14.48 15.16
N VAL A 171 6.11 -13.72 16.09
CA VAL A 171 5.38 -12.66 16.80
C VAL A 171 4.90 -11.59 15.83
N GLY A 172 5.76 -11.16 14.89
CA GLY A 172 5.38 -10.20 13.86
C GLY A 172 4.29 -10.72 12.94
N SER A 173 4.38 -11.97 12.51
CA SER A 173 3.38 -12.62 11.65
C SER A 173 2.03 -12.75 12.36
N PHE A 174 2.04 -13.20 13.61
CA PHE A 174 0.83 -13.30 14.43
C PHE A 174 0.17 -11.92 14.61
N LEU A 175 0.94 -10.86 14.89
CA LEU A 175 0.38 -9.52 15.00
C LEU A 175 -0.17 -9.02 13.67
N ALA A 176 0.50 -9.27 12.55
CA ALA A 176 0.00 -8.88 11.24
C ALA A 176 -1.36 -9.51 10.93
N ILE A 177 -1.53 -10.80 11.23
CA ILE A 177 -2.81 -11.51 11.08
C ILE A 177 -3.87 -10.95 12.04
N ALA A 178 -3.53 -10.79 13.32
CA ALA A 178 -4.43 -10.24 14.32
C ALA A 178 -4.88 -8.80 13.97
N PHE A 179 -3.97 -8.00 13.42
CA PHE A 179 -4.25 -6.65 12.94
C PHE A 179 -5.24 -6.67 11.76
N ILE A 180 -5.02 -7.52 10.76
CA ILE A 180 -5.95 -7.69 9.63
C ILE A 180 -7.35 -8.07 10.15
N LEU A 181 -7.44 -9.09 11.01
CA LEU A 181 -8.70 -9.51 11.61
C LEU A 181 -9.37 -8.39 12.42
N SER A 182 -8.57 -7.57 13.13
CA SER A 182 -9.06 -6.42 13.88
C SER A 182 -9.59 -5.31 12.97
N LEU A 183 -8.96 -5.06 11.82
CA LEU A 183 -9.47 -4.11 10.83
C LEU A 183 -10.79 -4.59 10.23
N PHE A 184 -10.88 -5.88 9.89
CA PHE A 184 -12.13 -6.49 9.45
C PHE A 184 -13.21 -6.34 10.53
N GLY A 185 -12.90 -6.71 11.77
CA GLY A 185 -13.85 -6.57 12.88
C GLY A 185 -14.28 -5.12 13.12
N ALA A 186 -13.35 -4.16 13.02
CA ALA A 186 -13.63 -2.72 13.15
C ALA A 186 -14.64 -2.23 12.10
N LEU A 187 -14.53 -2.72 10.87
CA LEU A 187 -15.41 -2.32 9.76
C LEU A 187 -16.78 -3.02 9.81
N PHE A 188 -16.83 -4.27 10.27
CA PHE A 188 -18.06 -5.08 10.23
C PHE A 188 -18.93 -4.96 11.49
N PHE A 189 -18.34 -4.87 12.69
CA PHE A 189 -19.10 -4.96 13.94
C PHE A 189 -19.45 -3.62 14.58
N PHE A 190 -18.71 -2.55 14.27
CA PHE A 190 -18.95 -1.25 14.88
C PHE A 190 -19.83 -0.37 13.99
N SER A 191 -20.82 0.28 14.61
CA SER A 191 -21.76 1.18 13.96
C SER A 191 -21.11 2.46 13.40
N GLU A 192 -21.91 3.23 12.66
CA GLU A 192 -21.53 4.33 11.76
C GLU A 192 -21.00 5.63 12.41
N PRO A 193 -20.22 5.57 13.50
CA PRO A 193 -18.97 6.36 13.47
C PRO A 193 -17.75 5.68 14.09
N ILE A 194 -17.94 4.64 14.88
CA ILE A 194 -16.88 4.08 15.72
C ILE A 194 -15.90 3.24 14.87
N GLY A 195 -16.42 2.49 13.91
CA GLY A 195 -15.61 1.61 13.05
C GLY A 195 -14.48 2.34 12.31
N PRO A 196 -14.77 3.40 11.53
CA PRO A 196 -13.75 4.16 10.83
C PRO A 196 -12.71 4.83 11.75
N ILE A 197 -13.14 5.36 12.90
CA ILE A 197 -12.22 5.97 13.88
C ILE A 197 -11.26 4.91 14.44
N LEU A 198 -11.79 3.74 14.79
CA LEU A 198 -10.99 2.63 15.28
C LEU A 198 -10.03 2.10 14.20
N PHE A 199 -10.47 2.01 12.95
CA PHE A 199 -9.63 1.62 11.81
C PHE A 199 -8.43 2.55 11.65
N VAL A 200 -8.65 3.88 11.68
CA VAL A 200 -7.58 4.87 11.58
C VAL A 200 -6.64 4.79 12.77
N ALA A 201 -7.18 4.71 13.99
CA ALA A 201 -6.37 4.61 15.21
C ALA A 201 -5.47 3.36 15.20
N LEU A 202 -6.03 2.19 14.90
CA LEU A 202 -5.28 0.94 14.79
C LEU A 202 -4.20 1.04 13.69
N SER A 203 -4.53 1.60 12.54
CA SER A 203 -3.58 1.79 11.43
C SER A 203 -2.44 2.74 11.81
N CYS A 204 -2.72 3.82 12.53
CA CYS A 204 -1.69 4.71 13.04
C CYS A 204 -0.75 4.00 14.02
N VAL A 205 -1.29 3.21 14.96
CA VAL A 205 -0.46 2.44 15.91
C VAL A 205 0.42 1.42 15.18
N MET A 206 -0.14 0.70 14.20
CA MET A 206 0.61 -0.27 13.40
C MET A 206 1.70 0.41 12.56
N MET A 207 1.39 1.57 11.98
CA MET A 207 2.36 2.38 11.21
C MET A 207 3.51 2.83 12.09
N LEU A 208 3.25 3.37 13.29
CA LEU A 208 4.29 3.78 14.24
C LEU A 208 5.17 2.60 14.70
N THR A 209 4.54 1.44 14.94
CA THR A 209 5.23 0.20 15.31
C THR A 209 6.14 -0.27 14.18
N ALA A 210 5.64 -0.30 12.95
CA ALA A 210 6.42 -0.69 11.78
C ALA A 210 7.57 0.28 11.48
N LEU A 211 7.36 1.60 11.64
CA LEU A 211 8.40 2.61 11.44
C LEU A 211 9.56 2.45 12.43
N PHE A 212 9.27 2.26 13.72
CA PHE A 212 10.32 2.01 14.71
C PHE A 212 11.09 0.72 14.40
N GLY A 213 10.36 -0.36 14.12
CA GLY A 213 10.95 -1.65 13.80
C GLY A 213 11.79 -1.65 12.53
N LEU A 214 11.39 -0.90 11.50
CA LEU A 214 12.14 -0.80 10.25
C LEU A 214 13.51 -0.16 10.47
N VAL A 215 13.59 0.83 11.37
CA VAL A 215 14.88 1.42 11.78
C VAL A 215 15.76 0.40 12.50
N ALA A 216 15.18 -0.50 13.30
CA ALA A 216 15.91 -1.61 13.91
C ALA A 216 16.40 -2.64 12.87
N VAL A 217 15.63 -2.91 11.81
CA VAL A 217 16.06 -3.73 10.67
C VAL A 217 17.26 -3.08 9.97
N TYR A 218 17.19 -1.77 9.69
CA TYR A 218 18.33 -1.04 9.11
C TYR A 218 19.55 -1.06 10.03
N GLU A 219 19.38 -0.93 11.35
CA GLU A 219 20.48 -1.08 12.34
C GLU A 219 21.11 -2.46 12.26
N ALA A 220 20.28 -3.51 12.19
CA ALA A 220 20.75 -4.89 12.12
C ALA A 220 21.66 -5.13 10.91
N ILE A 221 21.23 -4.62 9.75
CA ILE A 221 21.97 -4.69 8.49
C ILE A 221 23.22 -3.80 8.54
N ALA A 222 23.11 -2.57 9.04
CA ALA A 222 24.22 -1.62 9.17
C ALA A 222 25.36 -2.17 10.03
N TYR A 223 25.03 -2.85 11.13
CA TYR A 223 26.01 -3.52 11.97
C TYR A 223 26.76 -4.62 11.21
N ASN A 224 26.04 -5.46 10.46
CA ASN A 224 26.65 -6.52 9.66
C ASN A 224 27.54 -5.95 8.54
N LEU A 225 27.09 -4.88 7.86
CA LEU A 225 27.87 -4.15 6.86
C LEU A 225 29.15 -3.55 7.48
N LYS A 226 29.04 -2.88 8.62
CA LYS A 226 30.19 -2.29 9.32
C LYS A 226 31.20 -3.36 9.74
N LYS A 227 30.72 -4.48 10.29
CA LYS A 227 31.55 -5.57 10.79
C LYS A 227 32.33 -6.27 9.67
N HIS A 228 31.71 -6.52 8.52
CA HIS A 228 32.31 -7.36 7.48
C HIS A 228 32.88 -6.57 6.29
N ILE A 229 32.25 -5.46 5.89
CA ILE A 229 32.56 -4.74 4.65
C ILE A 229 33.17 -3.36 4.94
N MET A 230 32.51 -2.56 5.78
CA MET A 230 32.84 -1.14 5.98
C MET A 230 33.65 -0.87 7.25
N LYS A 231 34.67 -1.69 7.53
CA LYS A 231 35.42 -1.67 8.82
C LYS A 231 36.04 -0.30 9.17
N LYS A 232 36.50 0.45 8.16
CA LYS A 232 37.15 1.77 8.34
C LYS A 232 36.16 2.93 8.46
N TRP A 233 34.89 2.71 8.13
CA TRP A 233 33.89 3.78 8.05
C TRP A 233 33.11 3.94 9.35
N GLY A 234 32.63 5.16 9.60
CA GLY A 234 31.76 5.47 10.74
C GLY A 234 30.41 4.76 10.64
N PHE A 235 29.73 4.61 11.79
CA PHE A 235 28.43 3.93 11.84
C PHE A 235 27.35 4.60 10.97
N VAL A 236 27.35 5.93 10.86
CA VAL A 236 26.41 6.67 10.01
C VAL A 236 26.51 6.27 8.54
N HIS A 237 27.72 6.03 8.03
CA HIS A 237 27.93 5.57 6.65
C HIS A 237 27.41 4.15 6.45
N ALA A 238 27.63 3.26 7.43
CA ALA A 238 27.08 1.90 7.38
C ALA A 238 25.55 1.89 7.46
N PHE A 239 24.96 2.83 8.22
CA PHE A 239 23.52 3.01 8.29
C PHE A 239 22.94 3.52 6.97
N LEU A 240 23.56 4.54 6.35
CA LEU A 240 23.17 4.99 5.02
C LEU A 240 23.27 3.87 3.98
N ALA A 241 24.36 3.09 4.02
CA ALA A 241 24.53 1.94 3.13
C ALA A 241 23.44 0.87 3.35
N ALA A 242 23.03 0.61 4.59
CA ALA A 242 21.93 -0.30 4.90
C ALA A 242 20.59 0.20 4.34
N VAL A 243 20.28 1.49 4.51
CA VAL A 243 19.07 2.10 3.95
C VAL A 243 19.09 1.99 2.42
N LEU A 244 20.18 2.38 1.77
CA LEU A 244 20.31 2.29 0.30
C LEU A 244 20.17 0.84 -0.20
N LEU A 245 20.79 -0.12 0.48
CA LEU A 245 20.71 -1.53 0.13
C LEU A 245 19.27 -2.04 0.22
N CYS A 246 18.56 -1.74 1.30
CA CYS A 246 17.15 -2.13 1.46
C CYS A 246 16.25 -1.47 0.43
N GLU A 247 16.37 -0.15 0.23
CA GLU A 247 15.55 0.57 -0.73
C GLU A 247 15.79 0.06 -2.16
N PHE A 248 17.03 -0.22 -2.52
CA PHE A 248 17.36 -0.85 -3.81
C PHE A 248 16.70 -2.22 -3.96
N LEU A 249 16.75 -3.07 -2.93
CA LEU A 249 16.06 -4.37 -2.95
C LEU A 249 14.53 -4.22 -3.04
N PHE A 250 13.95 -3.21 -2.39
CA PHE A 250 12.52 -2.93 -2.46
C PHE A 250 12.05 -2.41 -3.82
N MET A 251 12.96 -1.91 -4.66
CA MET A 251 12.63 -1.48 -6.03
C MET A 251 12.47 -2.63 -7.01
N LEU A 252 12.88 -3.86 -6.66
CA LEU A 252 12.74 -5.01 -7.54
C LEU A 252 11.25 -5.33 -7.76
N PRO A 253 10.74 -5.45 -9.00
CA PRO A 253 9.30 -5.58 -9.25
C PRO A 253 8.61 -6.76 -8.55
N ILE A 254 9.27 -7.92 -8.55
CA ILE A 254 8.72 -9.16 -7.96
C ILE A 254 9.29 -9.39 -6.55
N LEU A 255 10.60 -9.24 -6.39
CA LEU A 255 11.27 -9.50 -5.12
C LEU A 255 11.04 -8.38 -4.10
N GLY A 256 10.87 -7.14 -4.54
CA GLY A 256 10.75 -5.97 -3.67
C GLY A 256 9.57 -6.07 -2.70
N PRO A 257 8.33 -6.31 -3.17
CA PRO A 257 7.18 -6.49 -2.29
C PRO A 257 7.34 -7.65 -1.30
N VAL A 258 7.98 -8.75 -1.73
CA VAL A 258 8.25 -9.91 -0.86
C VAL A 258 9.24 -9.55 0.25
N ILE A 259 10.36 -8.91 -0.10
CA ILE A 259 11.37 -8.47 0.88
C ILE A 259 10.78 -7.39 1.81
N GLN A 260 9.95 -6.49 1.28
CA GLN A 260 9.26 -5.46 2.07
C GLN A 260 8.28 -6.08 3.06
N PHE A 261 7.53 -7.10 2.65
CA PHE A 261 6.62 -7.83 3.54
C PHE A 261 7.37 -8.56 4.65
N ILE A 262 8.49 -9.23 4.33
CA ILE A 262 9.36 -9.86 5.33
C ILE A 262 9.93 -8.82 6.29
N ALA A 263 10.43 -7.70 5.77
CA ALA A 263 10.95 -6.60 6.57
C ALA A 263 9.88 -6.00 7.50
N PHE A 264 8.63 -5.88 7.03
CA PHE A 264 7.49 -5.45 7.83
C PHE A 264 7.19 -6.42 8.98
N ILE A 265 7.19 -7.73 8.72
CA ILE A 265 7.02 -8.76 9.76
C ILE A 265 8.11 -8.61 10.83
N PHE A 266 9.38 -8.51 10.43
CA PHE A 266 10.47 -8.31 11.38
C PHE A 266 10.34 -7.00 12.14
N ALA A 267 10.03 -5.90 11.46
CA ALA A 267 9.86 -4.59 12.09
C ALA A 267 8.81 -4.62 13.21
N VAL A 268 7.63 -5.14 12.90
CA VAL A 268 6.53 -5.24 13.86
C VAL A 268 6.88 -6.21 14.99
N GLY A 269 7.41 -7.39 14.64
CA GLY A 269 7.81 -8.41 15.61
C GLY A 269 8.84 -7.90 16.60
N THR A 270 9.91 -7.27 16.12
CA THR A 270 10.99 -6.72 16.95
C THR A 270 10.50 -5.63 17.88
N THR A 271 9.60 -4.77 17.39
CA THR A 271 9.06 -3.68 18.20
C THR A 271 8.28 -4.21 19.40
N LEU A 272 7.50 -5.28 19.20
CA LEU A 272 6.77 -5.94 20.27
C LEU A 272 7.67 -6.73 21.21
N THR A 273 8.53 -7.61 20.68
CA THR A 273 9.37 -8.49 21.51
C THR A 273 10.31 -7.70 22.41
N THR A 274 10.79 -6.55 21.95
CA THR A 274 11.67 -5.67 22.71
C THR A 274 10.96 -4.53 23.44
N ARG A 275 9.63 -4.40 23.28
CA ARG A 275 8.81 -3.29 23.80
C ARG A 275 9.41 -1.93 23.45
N PHE A 276 9.54 -1.65 22.15
CA PHE A 276 10.23 -0.47 21.62
C PHE A 276 11.68 -0.35 22.12
N GLY A 277 12.40 -1.47 22.16
CA GLY A 277 13.81 -1.56 22.57
C GLY A 277 14.07 -1.28 24.06
N THR A 278 13.05 -1.23 24.91
CA THR A 278 13.21 -0.98 26.35
C THR A 278 13.66 -2.21 27.14
N ASN A 279 13.41 -3.42 26.60
CA ASN A 279 13.80 -4.66 27.25
C ASN A 279 14.49 -5.61 26.26
N LYS A 280 15.36 -6.49 26.79
CA LYS A 280 15.84 -7.67 26.05
C LYS A 280 14.66 -8.61 25.82
N GLY A 281 14.57 -9.23 24.65
CA GLY A 281 13.42 -10.04 24.26
C GLY A 281 13.00 -11.06 25.32
N TRP A 282 11.69 -11.31 25.41
CA TRP A 282 11.11 -12.27 26.36
C TRP A 282 11.79 -13.64 26.29
N PHE A 283 12.23 -14.03 25.09
CA PHE A 283 12.86 -15.32 24.82
C PHE A 283 14.33 -15.37 25.21
N THR A 284 15.08 -14.27 25.07
CA THR A 284 16.49 -14.20 25.47
C THR A 284 16.63 -14.29 26.99
N GLN A 285 15.69 -13.70 27.74
CA GLN A 285 15.65 -13.81 29.20
C GLN A 285 15.34 -15.24 29.64
N ALA A 286 14.36 -15.89 29.00
CA ALA A 286 14.02 -17.28 29.30
C ALA A 286 15.25 -18.20 29.11
N LYS A 287 15.94 -18.13 27.97
CA LYS A 287 17.14 -18.97 27.72
C LYS A 287 18.19 -18.87 28.82
N LYS A 288 18.39 -17.70 29.42
CA LYS A 288 19.35 -17.51 30.51
C LYS A 288 18.93 -18.19 31.82
N VAL A 289 17.63 -18.35 32.07
CA VAL A 289 17.08 -19.04 33.25
C VAL A 289 17.19 -20.56 33.09
N TRP A 290 17.00 -21.10 31.89
CA TRP A 290 17.07 -22.54 31.63
C TRP A 290 18.51 -23.08 31.49
N SER A 291 19.50 -22.20 31.34
CA SER A 291 20.92 -22.55 31.25
C SER A 291 21.68 -22.38 32.56
N ALA A 292 21.00 -21.95 33.64
CA ALA A 292 21.56 -21.78 34.98
C ALA A 292 21.02 -22.90 35.88
#